data_AF-A0AAE6YRI7-F1
#
_entry.id   AF-A0AAE6YRI7-F1
#
_cell.length_a   1.000
_cell.length_b   1.000
_cell.length_c   1.000
_cell.angle_alpha   90.00
_cell.angle_beta   90.00
_cell.angle_gamma   90.00
#
_symmetry.space_group_name_H-M   'P 1'
#
loop_
_entity.id
_entity.type
_entity.pdbx_description
1 polymer ?
#
loop_
_entity_poly.entity_id
_entity_poly.type
_entity_poly.pdbx_seq_one_letter_code
_entity_poly.pdbx_strand_id
1 'polypeptide(L)'
;MKKFKEIYLKEVMEMPNISGISRVQRFNSDESVEFELDDESRVFLKSNLPLTSKIYEPTLKKLAENIIILNRQKHRKTDVSRIHLMNEHQYHGYRDASFYTSAI
;
A
#
# COMPACT_ATOMS: atom_id res chain seq x y z
N MET A 1 9.52 -3.88 16.68
CA MET A 1 9.06 -3.48 15.32
C MET A 1 7.92 -4.41 14.92
N LYS A 2 6.83 -3.90 14.34
CA LYS A 2 5.72 -4.76 13.88
C LYS A 2 6.04 -5.33 12.50
N LYS A 3 5.62 -6.56 12.23
CA LYS A 3 5.81 -7.20 10.92
C LYS A 3 4.76 -6.73 9.92
N PHE A 4 5.10 -6.59 8.65
CA PHE A 4 4.16 -6.14 7.61
C PHE A 4 2.86 -6.96 7.62
N LYS A 5 2.95 -8.30 7.60
CA LYS A 5 1.77 -9.18 7.57
C LYS A 5 0.86 -8.98 8.78
N GLU A 6 1.43 -8.75 9.97
CA GLU A 6 0.67 -8.48 11.18
C GLU A 6 -0.06 -7.13 11.11
N ILE A 7 0.62 -6.07 10.65
CA ILE A 7 0.02 -4.75 10.42
C ILE A 7 -1.15 -4.89 9.44
N TYR A 8 -0.90 -5.54 8.30
CA TYR A 8 -1.88 -5.74 7.24
C TYR A 8 -3.16 -6.42 7.75
N LEU A 9 -3.01 -7.53 8.48
CA LEU A 9 -4.15 -8.29 9.01
C LEU A 9 -4.87 -7.54 10.13
N LYS A 10 -4.13 -6.90 11.04
CA LYS A 10 -4.72 -6.18 12.18
C LYS A 10 -5.49 -4.94 11.75
N GLU A 11 -5.00 -4.22 10.76
CA GLU A 11 -5.62 -2.99 10.25
C GLU A 11 -6.60 -3.25 9.11
N VAL A 12 -6.86 -4.52 8.77
CA VAL A 12 -7.81 -4.95 7.73
C VAL A 12 -7.53 -4.23 6.41
N MET A 13 -6.27 -4.25 6.00
CA MET A 13 -5.78 -3.52 4.83
C MET A 13 -6.21 -4.19 3.52
N GLU A 14 -6.25 -3.38 2.46
CA GLU A 14 -6.42 -3.84 1.08
C GLU A 14 -5.07 -4.01 0.37
N MET A 15 -5.01 -4.98 -0.53
CA MET A 15 -3.88 -5.24 -1.44
C MET A 15 -4.13 -4.53 -2.78
N PRO A 16 -3.10 -4.05 -3.49
CA PRO A 16 -3.30 -3.52 -4.83
C PRO A 16 -3.67 -4.62 -5.83
N ASN A 17 -4.67 -4.33 -6.67
CA ASN A 17 -5.07 -5.18 -7.79
C ASN A 17 -4.30 -4.82 -9.08
N ILE A 18 -4.69 -5.40 -10.21
CA ILE A 18 -4.05 -5.16 -11.52
C ILE A 18 -4.08 -3.67 -11.93
N SER A 19 -5.14 -2.94 -11.56
CA SER A 19 -5.24 -1.49 -11.80
C SER A 19 -4.40 -0.67 -10.82
N GLY A 20 -4.32 -1.11 -9.56
CA GLY A 20 -3.63 -0.41 -8.48
C GLY A 20 -2.12 -0.60 -8.43
N ILE A 21 -1.60 -1.78 -8.82
CA ILE A 21 -0.20 -2.14 -8.55
C ILE A 21 0.81 -1.14 -9.14
N SER A 22 0.59 -0.69 -10.38
CA SER A 22 1.47 0.29 -11.02
C SER A 22 1.39 1.67 -10.37
N ARG A 23 0.24 2.02 -9.77
CA ARG A 23 0.01 3.28 -9.06
C ARG A 23 0.69 3.24 -7.69
N VAL A 24 0.54 2.13 -6.95
CA VAL A 24 1.23 1.90 -5.67
C VAL A 24 2.74 1.86 -5.85
N GLN A 25 3.25 1.22 -6.90
CA GLN A 25 4.70 1.17 -7.16
C GLN A 25 5.32 2.54 -7.44
N ARG A 26 4.58 3.43 -8.13
CA ARG A 26 5.03 4.79 -8.46
C ARG A 26 4.76 5.80 -7.36
N PHE A 27 4.02 5.42 -6.32
CA PHE A 27 3.72 6.32 -5.21
C PHE A 27 5.01 6.67 -4.47
N ASN A 28 5.27 7.97 -4.36
CA ASN A 28 6.37 8.51 -3.59
C ASN A 28 5.77 9.38 -2.50
N SER A 29 6.12 9.09 -1.26
CA SER A 29 5.67 9.83 -0.09
C SER A 29 6.87 10.28 0.70
N ASP A 30 6.77 11.48 1.27
CA ASP A 30 7.71 11.97 2.28
C ASP A 30 7.48 11.29 3.64
N GLU A 31 6.36 10.57 3.79
CA GLU A 31 6.07 9.74 4.96
C GLU A 31 6.84 8.42 4.87
N SER A 32 7.36 7.96 6.01
CA SER A 32 7.96 6.64 6.17
C SER A 32 7.31 5.93 7.34
N VAL A 33 7.17 4.61 7.23
CA VAL A 33 6.60 3.77 8.27
C VAL A 33 7.65 2.78 8.73
N GLU A 34 7.86 2.69 10.04
CA GLU A 34 8.75 1.68 10.61
C GLU A 34 8.04 0.32 10.68
N PHE A 35 8.54 -0.65 9.91
CA PHE A 35 8.06 -2.03 9.94
C PHE A 35 9.15 -3.03 9.55
N GLU A 36 8.93 -4.28 9.93
CA GLU A 36 9.76 -5.41 9.53
C GLU A 36 9.15 -6.12 8.33
N LEU A 37 9.94 -6.30 7.28
CA LEU A 37 9.61 -7.21 6.19
C LEU A 37 10.33 -8.54 6.43
N ASP A 38 9.69 -9.43 7.17
CA ASP A 38 10.19 -10.78 7.46
C ASP A 38 9.85 -11.78 6.34
N ASP A 39 10.36 -13.01 6.43
CA ASP A 39 10.19 -14.01 5.39
C ASP A 39 8.72 -14.36 5.13
N GLU A 40 7.91 -14.45 6.19
CA GLU A 40 6.48 -14.66 6.05
C GLU A 40 5.79 -13.51 5.32
N SER A 41 6.13 -12.27 5.63
CA SER A 41 5.60 -11.10 4.94
C SER A 41 6.03 -11.05 3.47
N ARG A 42 7.26 -11.46 3.15
CA ARG A 42 7.74 -11.57 1.77
C ARG A 42 6.93 -12.59 0.97
N VAL A 43 6.73 -13.79 1.53
CA VAL A 43 5.93 -14.84 0.90
C VAL A 43 4.51 -14.35 0.71
N PHE A 44 3.91 -13.75 1.75
CA PHE A 44 2.56 -13.20 1.70
C PHE A 44 2.39 -12.16 0.58
N LEU A 45 3.30 -11.19 0.45
CA LEU A 45 3.26 -10.20 -0.61
C LEU A 45 3.42 -10.84 -2.00
N LYS A 46 4.41 -11.72 -2.19
CA LYS A 46 4.67 -12.36 -3.48
C LYS A 46 3.48 -13.21 -3.95
N SER A 47 2.73 -13.81 -3.03
CA SER A 47 1.54 -14.60 -3.36
C SER A 47 0.28 -13.77 -3.65
N ASN A 48 0.19 -12.53 -3.17
CA ASN A 48 -1.03 -11.71 -3.28
C ASN A 48 -0.91 -10.52 -4.25
N LEU A 49 0.31 -10.09 -4.57
CA LEU A 49 0.51 -9.00 -5.51
C LEU A 49 0.45 -9.53 -6.96
N PRO A 50 -0.24 -8.81 -7.88
CA PRO A 50 -0.31 -9.19 -9.28
C PRO A 50 0.98 -8.83 -10.03
N LEU A 51 2.09 -9.46 -9.64
CA LEU A 51 3.43 -9.23 -10.18
C LEU A 51 3.75 -10.29 -11.22
N THR A 52 4.10 -9.86 -12.43
CA THR A 52 4.47 -10.76 -13.54
C THR A 52 5.97 -10.98 -13.67
N SER A 53 6.78 -10.23 -12.92
CA SER A 53 8.24 -10.21 -13.04
C SER A 53 8.95 -10.42 -11.72
N LYS A 54 10.21 -10.85 -11.79
CA LYS A 54 11.09 -10.96 -10.62
C LYS A 54 11.27 -9.58 -9.99
N ILE A 55 10.87 -9.46 -8.73
CA ILE A 55 11.03 -8.23 -7.94
C ILE A 55 12.21 -8.34 -6.99
N TYR A 56 13.00 -7.27 -6.93
CA TYR A 56 14.12 -7.14 -6.01
C TYR A 56 13.64 -6.75 -4.61
N GLU A 57 14.36 -7.19 -3.58
CA GLU A 57 14.01 -6.94 -2.17
C GLU A 57 13.78 -5.44 -1.84
N PRO A 58 14.61 -4.49 -2.30
CA PRO A 58 14.35 -3.06 -2.04
C PRO A 58 13.00 -2.59 -2.60
N THR A 59 12.65 -3.05 -3.81
CA THR A 59 11.37 -2.72 -4.44
C THR A 59 10.20 -3.35 -3.69
N LEU A 60 10.34 -4.59 -3.23
CA LEU A 60 9.32 -5.27 -2.43
C LEU A 60 9.07 -4.55 -1.09
N LYS A 61 10.15 -4.12 -0.43
CA LYS A 61 10.06 -3.34 0.82
C LYS A 61 9.38 -2.00 0.59
N LYS A 62 9.71 -1.29 -0.49
CA LYS A 62 9.04 -0.02 -0.81
C LYS A 62 7.56 -0.21 -1.14
N LEU A 63 7.20 -1.28 -1.87
CA LEU A 63 5.81 -1.65 -2.11
C LEU A 63 5.05 -1.91 -0.81
N ALA A 64 5.64 -2.68 0.10
CA ALA A 64 5.06 -2.96 1.42
C ALA A 64 4.80 -1.67 2.22
N GLU A 65 5.77 -0.75 2.24
CA GLU A 65 5.62 0.56 2.88
C GLU A 65 4.47 1.36 2.27
N ASN A 66 4.44 1.46 0.93
CA ASN A 66 3.39 2.18 0.22
C ASN A 66 2.00 1.58 0.48
N ILE A 67 1.88 0.26 0.56
CA ILE A 67 0.60 -0.40 0.91
C ILE A 67 0.12 0.07 2.29
N ILE A 68 1.00 0.13 3.28
CA ILE A 68 0.64 0.61 4.62
C ILE A 68 0.18 2.07 4.58
N ILE A 69 0.99 2.95 3.98
CA ILE A 69 0.69 4.39 3.90
C ILE A 69 -0.64 4.61 3.19
N LEU A 70 -0.85 4.00 2.03
CA LEU A 70 -2.04 4.23 1.21
C LEU A 70 -3.32 3.65 1.81
N ASN A 71 -3.23 2.62 2.67
CA ASN A 71 -4.37 2.13 3.44
C ASN A 71 -4.79 3.10 4.55
N ARG A 72 -3.80 3.75 5.17
CA ARG A 72 -3.97 4.73 6.26
C ARG A 72 -4.34 6.12 5.76
N GLN A 73 -4.05 6.44 4.50
CA GLN A 73 -4.53 7.68 3.88
C GLN A 73 -5.99 7.52 3.46
N LYS A 74 -6.89 8.34 4.02
CA LYS A 74 -8.33 8.35 3.73
C LYS A 74 -8.71 9.61 2.96
N HIS A 75 -9.57 9.47 1.97
CA HIS A 75 -10.08 10.59 1.20
C HIS A 75 -11.03 11.43 2.05
N ARG A 76 -10.78 12.74 2.16
CA ARG A 76 -11.47 13.63 3.10
C ARG A 76 -12.99 13.68 2.95
N LYS A 77 -13.53 13.44 1.76
CA LYS A 77 -14.99 13.51 1.50
C LYS A 77 -15.71 12.19 1.65
N THR A 78 -15.05 11.07 1.36
CA THR A 78 -15.69 9.76 1.27
C THR A 78 -15.20 8.77 2.31
N ASP A 79 -14.14 9.11 3.02
CA ASP A 79 -13.45 8.28 4.01
C ASP A 79 -12.89 6.94 3.48
N VAL A 80 -12.90 6.79 2.16
CA VAL A 80 -12.36 5.63 1.45
C VAL A 80 -10.83 5.70 1.46
N SER A 81 -10.16 4.55 1.61
CA SER A 81 -8.70 4.50 1.58
C SER A 81 -8.16 4.90 0.21
N ARG A 82 -6.98 5.51 0.19
CA ARG A 82 -6.33 5.89 -1.06
C ARG A 82 -6.02 4.66 -1.91
N ILE A 83 -5.66 3.53 -1.28
CA ILE A 83 -5.44 2.28 -2.00
C ILE A 83 -6.70 1.76 -2.68
N HIS A 84 -7.87 1.90 -2.06
CA HIS A 84 -9.14 1.50 -2.64
C HIS A 84 -9.43 2.32 -3.91
N LEU A 85 -9.28 3.64 -3.83
CA LEU A 85 -9.41 4.51 -5.00
C LEU A 85 -8.38 4.16 -6.09
N MET A 86 -7.14 3.83 -5.70
CA MET A 86 -6.13 3.37 -6.65
C MET A 86 -6.45 2.01 -7.27
N ASN A 87 -7.27 1.18 -6.64
CA ASN A 87 -7.73 -0.09 -7.17
C ASN A 87 -8.89 0.06 -8.17
N GLU A 88 -9.55 1.22 -8.23
CA GLU A 88 -10.60 1.50 -9.22
C GLU A 88 -10.03 1.47 -10.64
N HIS A 89 -10.84 1.03 -11.61
CA HIS A 89 -10.40 1.00 -13.01
C HIS A 89 -9.95 2.40 -13.48
N GLN A 90 -10.74 3.43 -13.14
CA GLN A 90 -10.44 4.83 -13.40
C GLN A 90 -10.02 5.54 -12.11
N TYR A 91 -8.73 5.85 -11.98
CA TYR A 91 -8.25 6.69 -10.89
C TYR A 91 -8.15 8.14 -11.34
N HIS A 92 -8.86 9.03 -10.64
CA HIS A 92 -9.01 10.44 -11.02
C HIS A 92 -7.79 11.33 -10.71
N GLY A 93 -6.64 10.76 -10.31
CA GLY A 93 -5.43 11.54 -10.06
C GLY A 93 -5.57 12.51 -8.88
N TYR A 94 -6.23 12.07 -7.80
CA TYR A 94 -6.46 12.90 -6.61
C TYR A 94 -5.17 13.52 -6.08
N ARG A 95 -5.23 14.82 -5.77
CA ARG A 95 -4.14 15.58 -5.13
C ARG A 95 -3.93 15.10 -3.70
N ASP A 96 -2.71 15.17 -3.18
CA ASP A 96 -2.40 14.73 -1.81
C ASP A 96 -3.22 15.46 -0.74
N ALA A 97 -3.50 16.76 -0.93
CA ALA A 97 -4.37 17.54 -0.04
C ALA A 97 -5.81 16.98 0.10
N SER A 98 -6.24 16.12 -0.84
CA SER A 98 -7.54 15.43 -0.79
C SER A 98 -7.58 14.33 0.27
N PHE A 99 -6.43 13.98 0.86
CA PHE A 99 -6.30 12.90 1.84
C PHE A 99 -5.91 13.42 3.22
N TYR A 100 -6.21 12.62 4.23
CA TYR A 100 -5.71 12.75 5.59
C TYR A 100 -5.24 11.38 6.09
N THR A 101 -4.31 11.35 7.03
CA THR A 101 -3.76 10.11 7.59
C THR A 101 -4.57 9.71 8.82
N SER A 102 -5.18 8.52 8.80
CA SER A 102 -6.06 8.02 9.86
C SER A 102 -5.34 7.28 10.99
N ALA A 103 -4.08 6.89 10.78
CA ALA A 103 -3.24 6.24 11.79
C ALA A 103 -1.76 6.55 11.55
N ILE A 104 -1.05 6.92 12.61
CA ILE A 104 0.41 7.12 12.64
C ILE A 104 1.01 5.92 13.38
#